data_AF-A0A5S4YBB8-F1
#
_entry.id   AF-A0A5S4YBB8-F1
#
_cell.length_a   1.000
_cell.length_b   1.000
_cell.length_c   1.000
_cell.angle_alpha   90.00
_cell.angle_beta   90.00
_cell.angle_gamma   90.00
#
_symmetry.space_group_name_H-M   'P 1'
#
loop_
_entity.id
_entity.type
_entity.pdbx_description
1 polymer ?
#
loop_
_entity_poly.entity_id
_entity_poly.type
_entity_poly.pdbx_seq_one_letter_code
_entity_poly.pdbx_strand_id
1 'polypeptide(L)'
;MNVRVIGRELGVRYVMEGSVQGGGDRIRVNAQLIDTETGAHLWAERFDKPRADIFDMQDEITTRLARTVGIELVAAEGRRAERERPNNMDAVDLAMRGWAILNQPLSLRRDRAACDLFDAALRLDDRNVEALVGLAFYHGNELRTFASTNRDEQLRIAETAITEALTLAPGNALAHFVHANILHVSGAARA
;
A
#
# COMPACT_ATOMS: atom_id res chain seq x y z
N MET A 1 -8.73 26.72 -5.02
CA MET A 1 -9.89 25.88 -4.64
C MET A 1 -9.80 25.60 -3.14
N ASN A 2 -10.89 25.62 -2.38
CA ASN A 2 -10.83 25.28 -0.95
C ASN A 2 -11.13 23.80 -0.74
N VAL A 3 -10.06 22.99 -0.70
CA VAL A 3 -10.12 21.54 -0.55
C VAL A 3 -10.88 21.08 0.71
N ARG A 4 -10.89 21.89 1.78
CA ARG A 4 -11.63 21.56 3.01
C ARG A 4 -13.13 21.69 2.85
N VAL A 5 -13.57 22.63 2.01
CA VAL A 5 -15.00 22.76 1.65
C VAL A 5 -15.42 21.56 0.82
N ILE A 6 -14.62 21.18 -0.17
CA ILE A 6 -14.87 20.00 -1.01
C ILE A 6 -14.96 18.72 -0.20
N GLY A 7 -14.00 18.49 0.73
CA GLY A 7 -14.04 17.31 1.60
C GLY A 7 -15.31 17.22 2.43
N ARG A 8 -15.77 18.34 2.98
CA ARG A 8 -17.03 18.39 3.74
C ARG A 8 -18.27 18.18 2.87
N GLU A 9 -18.32 18.79 1.69
CA GLU A 9 -19.48 18.72 0.80
C GLU A 9 -19.62 17.34 0.14
N LEU A 10 -18.50 16.70 -0.23
CA LEU A 10 -18.50 15.40 -0.90
C LEU A 10 -18.31 14.23 0.07
N GLY A 11 -18.04 14.48 1.36
CA GLY A 11 -17.77 13.44 2.36
C GLY A 11 -16.49 12.64 2.07
N VAL A 12 -15.54 13.22 1.33
CA VAL A 12 -14.28 12.56 0.97
C VAL A 12 -13.16 12.99 1.89
N ARG A 13 -12.33 12.05 2.32
CA ARG A 13 -11.17 12.35 3.19
C ARG A 13 -10.02 12.98 2.42
N TYR A 14 -9.74 12.46 1.23
CA TYR A 14 -8.62 12.89 0.41
C TYR A 14 -9.12 13.37 -0.95
N VAL A 15 -8.49 14.41 -1.48
CA VAL A 15 -8.75 14.94 -2.82
C VAL A 15 -7.48 14.87 -3.63
N MET A 16 -7.61 14.37 -4.85
CA MET A 16 -6.58 14.52 -5.88
C MET A 16 -6.96 15.68 -6.80
N GLU A 17 -6.06 16.64 -6.94
CA GLU A 17 -6.23 17.74 -7.90
C GLU A 17 -4.96 17.93 -8.73
N GLY A 18 -5.11 18.58 -9.87
CA GLY A 18 -3.99 18.80 -10.78
C GLY A 18 -4.26 19.85 -11.83
N SER A 19 -3.22 20.21 -12.56
CA SER A 19 -3.27 21.19 -13.64
C SER A 19 -2.50 20.69 -14.85
N VAL A 20 -3.03 20.94 -16.04
CA VAL A 20 -2.33 20.70 -17.31
C VAL A 20 -1.99 22.04 -17.95
N GLN A 21 -0.74 22.21 -18.36
CA GLN A 21 -0.26 23.37 -19.08
C GLN A 21 0.43 22.92 -20.36
N GLY A 22 0.01 23.44 -21.51
CA GLY A 22 0.64 23.19 -22.80
C GLY A 22 1.37 24.42 -23.31
N GLY A 23 2.57 24.26 -23.85
CA GLY A 23 3.34 25.35 -24.46
C GLY A 23 4.30 24.83 -25.52
N GLY A 24 4.13 25.31 -26.76
CA GLY A 24 4.89 24.80 -27.92
C GLY A 24 4.71 23.30 -28.08
N ASP A 25 5.82 22.57 -28.10
CA ASP A 25 5.87 21.12 -28.23
C ASP A 25 5.98 20.38 -26.89
N ARG A 26 5.64 21.02 -25.76
CA ARG A 26 5.69 20.40 -24.43
C ARG A 26 4.37 20.50 -23.68
N ILE A 27 4.10 19.47 -22.89
CA ILE A 27 3.01 19.41 -21.92
C ILE A 27 3.59 19.22 -20.53
N ARG A 28 3.08 20.00 -19.59
CA ARG A 28 3.37 19.87 -18.17
C ARG A 28 2.10 19.53 -17.42
N VAL A 29 2.17 18.50 -16.58
CA VAL A 29 1.10 18.11 -15.66
C VAL A 29 1.61 18.21 -14.24
N ASN A 30 0.87 18.89 -13.36
CA ASN A 30 1.09 18.84 -11.92
C ASN A 30 -0.08 18.07 -11.31
N ALA A 31 0.20 17.17 -10.36
CA ALA A 31 -0.81 16.46 -9.61
C ALA A 31 -0.45 16.46 -8.12
N GLN A 32 -1.46 16.52 -7.26
CA GLN A 32 -1.27 16.50 -5.81
C GLN A 32 -2.41 15.79 -5.09
N LEU A 33 -2.07 15.11 -3.99
CA LEU A 33 -2.98 14.45 -3.07
C LEU A 33 -3.04 15.27 -1.78
N ILE A 34 -4.24 15.65 -1.36
CA ILE A 34 -4.44 16.56 -0.24
C ILE A 34 -5.42 15.94 0.77
N ASP A 35 -5.05 15.98 2.06
CA ASP A 35 -5.95 15.72 3.18
C ASP A 35 -6.94 16.88 3.32
N THR A 36 -8.23 16.60 3.21
CA THR A 36 -9.28 17.62 3.23
C THR A 36 -9.61 18.14 4.63
N GLU A 37 -9.25 17.42 5.69
CA GLU A 37 -9.47 17.90 7.06
C GLU A 37 -8.38 18.91 7.44
N THR A 38 -7.13 18.54 7.20
CA THR A 38 -5.96 19.33 7.62
C THR A 38 -5.50 20.31 6.53
N GLY A 39 -5.84 20.08 5.27
CA GLY A 39 -5.28 20.79 4.12
C GLY A 39 -3.83 20.42 3.81
N ALA A 40 -3.29 19.35 4.43
CA ALA A 40 -1.91 18.93 4.21
C ALA A 40 -1.75 18.27 2.83
N HIS A 41 -0.72 18.68 2.09
CA HIS A 41 -0.32 18.01 0.86
C HIS A 41 0.44 16.74 1.24
N LEU A 42 -0.15 15.58 0.96
CA LEU A 42 0.45 14.27 1.22
C LEU A 42 1.44 13.89 0.13
N TRP A 43 1.17 14.32 -1.09
CA TRP A 43 2.02 14.06 -2.25
C TRP A 43 1.81 15.14 -3.31
N ALA A 44 2.86 15.45 -4.05
CA ALA A 44 2.80 16.26 -5.24
C ALA A 44 3.89 15.84 -6.22
N GLU A 45 3.55 15.71 -7.51
CA GLU A 45 4.51 15.40 -8.57
C GLU A 45 4.23 16.24 -9.81
N ARG A 46 5.31 16.48 -10.57
CA ARG A 46 5.28 17.18 -11.84
C ARG A 46 5.81 16.27 -12.94
N PHE A 47 5.04 16.19 -14.01
CA PHE A 47 5.36 15.48 -15.25
C PHE A 47 5.59 16.49 -16.36
N ASP A 48 6.61 16.28 -17.19
CA ASP A 48 6.98 17.19 -18.26
C ASP A 48 7.46 16.38 -19.47
N LYS A 49 6.66 16.32 -20.54
CA LYS A 49 6.96 15.53 -21.75
C LYS A 49 6.71 16.31 -23.05
N PRO A 50 7.35 15.89 -24.16
CA PRO A 50 6.95 16.33 -25.49
C PRO A 50 5.47 16.02 -25.76
N ARG A 51 4.84 16.85 -26.59
CA ARG A 51 3.41 16.69 -26.92
C ARG A 51 3.13 15.41 -27.71
N ALA A 52 4.09 14.93 -28.49
CA ALA A 52 4.01 13.67 -29.21
C ALA A 52 3.84 12.45 -28.28
N ASP A 53 4.34 12.54 -27.04
CA ASP A 53 4.38 11.42 -26.09
C ASP A 53 3.24 11.49 -25.06
N ILE A 54 2.11 12.14 -25.40
CA ILE A 54 1.03 12.41 -24.45
C ILE A 54 0.39 11.13 -23.88
N PHE A 55 0.28 10.07 -24.68
CA PHE A 55 -0.27 8.79 -24.24
C PHE A 55 0.69 8.06 -23.30
N ASP A 56 1.99 8.02 -23.64
CA ASP A 56 3.02 7.49 -22.74
C ASP A 56 3.07 8.27 -21.41
N MET A 57 2.83 9.59 -21.45
CA MET A 57 2.71 10.41 -20.25
C MET A 57 1.48 10.03 -19.42
N GLN A 58 0.33 9.76 -20.06
CA GLN A 58 -0.89 9.34 -19.37
C GLN A 58 -0.69 8.01 -18.62
N ASP A 59 -0.05 7.04 -19.26
CA ASP A 59 0.23 5.73 -18.66
C ASP A 59 1.22 5.84 -17.50
N GLU A 60 2.26 6.67 -17.65
CA GLU A 60 3.22 6.97 -16.59
C GLU A 60 2.56 7.64 -15.39
N ILE A 61 1.73 8.66 -15.64
CA ILE A 61 0.97 9.36 -14.60
C ILE A 61 0.06 8.38 -13.87
N THR A 62 -0.71 7.56 -14.59
CA THR A 62 -1.66 6.61 -13.99
C THR A 62 -0.94 5.58 -13.12
N THR A 63 0.17 5.02 -13.63
CA THR A 63 0.96 4.01 -12.92
C THR A 63 1.61 4.58 -11.66
N ARG A 64 2.23 5.76 -11.75
CA ARG A 64 2.85 6.42 -10.59
C ARG A 64 1.82 6.88 -9.59
N LEU A 65 0.70 7.44 -10.04
CA LEU A 65 -0.40 7.83 -9.15
C LEU A 65 -0.92 6.63 -8.38
N ALA A 66 -1.29 5.53 -9.05
CA ALA A 66 -1.84 4.35 -8.39
C ALA A 66 -0.88 3.79 -7.32
N ARG A 67 0.41 3.72 -7.63
CA ARG A 67 1.43 3.23 -6.69
C ARG A 67 1.65 4.18 -5.52
N THR A 68 1.93 5.45 -5.80
CA THR A 68 2.35 6.41 -4.78
C THR A 68 1.18 6.81 -3.88
N VAL A 69 -0.01 7.00 -4.44
CA VAL A 69 -1.21 7.34 -3.65
C VAL A 69 -1.55 6.23 -2.69
N GLY A 70 -1.48 4.96 -3.12
CA GLY A 70 -1.70 3.83 -2.22
C GLY A 70 -0.73 3.83 -1.03
N ILE A 71 0.56 4.05 -1.29
CA ILE A 71 1.60 4.08 -0.24
C ILE A 71 1.39 5.26 0.71
N GLU A 72 1.19 6.47 0.19
CA GLU A 72 1.04 7.68 1.00
C GLU A 72 -0.25 7.67 1.81
N LEU A 73 -1.33 7.13 1.24
CA LEU A 73 -2.61 6.97 1.92
C LEU A 73 -2.50 5.99 3.11
N VAL A 74 -1.91 4.82 2.88
CA VAL A 74 -1.67 3.84 3.95
C VAL A 74 -0.80 4.44 5.06
N ALA A 75 0.24 5.19 4.70
CA ALA A 75 1.08 5.86 5.67
C ALA A 75 0.33 6.95 6.46
N ALA A 76 -0.55 7.71 5.79
CA ALA A 76 -1.37 8.73 6.43
C ALA A 76 -2.38 8.12 7.40
N GLU A 77 -3.12 7.09 6.99
CA GLU A 77 -4.09 6.40 7.86
C GLU A 77 -3.40 5.66 9.01
N GLY A 78 -2.25 5.01 8.79
CA GLY A 78 -1.50 4.36 9.86
C GLY A 78 -1.07 5.33 10.97
N ARG A 79 -0.60 6.53 10.61
CA ARG A 79 -0.26 7.59 11.59
C ARG A 79 -1.51 8.15 12.30
N ARG A 80 -2.61 8.25 11.56
CA ARG A 80 -3.87 8.77 12.09
C ARG A 80 -4.45 7.82 13.14
N ALA A 81 -4.52 6.52 12.85
CA ALA A 81 -5.00 5.51 13.79
C ALA A 81 -4.20 5.55 15.10
N GLU A 82 -2.86 5.69 15.02
CA GLU A 82 -1.99 5.85 16.18
C GLU A 82 -2.29 7.11 17.00
N ARG A 83 -2.59 8.24 16.34
CA ARG A 83 -2.87 9.50 17.01
C ARG A 83 -4.27 9.57 17.61
N GLU A 84 -5.28 9.13 16.87
CA GLU A 84 -6.69 9.31 17.21
C GLU A 84 -7.26 8.16 18.04
N ARG A 85 -6.74 6.94 17.85
CA ARG A 85 -7.27 5.71 18.47
C ARG A 85 -6.17 4.77 18.99
N PRO A 86 -5.18 5.27 19.75
CA PRO A 86 -4.03 4.45 20.18
C PRO A 86 -4.42 3.18 20.96
N ASN A 87 -5.55 3.21 21.69
CA ASN A 87 -6.02 2.11 22.53
C ASN A 87 -7.30 1.43 22.01
N ASN A 88 -7.79 1.80 20.82
CA ASN A 88 -9.05 1.28 20.26
C ASN A 88 -8.99 1.19 18.73
N MET A 89 -7.88 0.65 18.22
CA MET A 89 -7.71 0.37 16.80
C MET A 89 -8.58 -0.82 16.41
N ASP A 90 -9.28 -0.71 15.28
CA ASP A 90 -9.94 -1.85 14.67
C ASP A 90 -8.96 -2.68 13.80
N ALA A 91 -9.46 -3.75 13.18
CA ALA A 91 -8.63 -4.62 12.34
C ALA A 91 -8.02 -3.88 11.13
N VAL A 92 -8.75 -2.91 10.55
CA VAL A 92 -8.28 -2.15 9.39
C VAL A 92 -7.19 -1.18 9.81
N ASP A 93 -7.37 -0.47 10.92
CA ASP A 93 -6.38 0.43 11.51
C ASP A 93 -5.04 -0.31 11.75
N LEU A 94 -5.11 -1.52 12.33
CA LEU A 94 -3.94 -2.37 12.60
C LEU A 94 -3.27 -2.83 11.30
N ALA A 95 -4.04 -3.29 10.31
CA ALA A 95 -3.51 -3.73 9.02
C ALA A 95 -2.83 -2.58 8.27
N MET A 96 -3.46 -1.40 8.20
CA MET A 96 -2.87 -0.22 7.56
C MET A 96 -1.58 0.21 8.23
N ARG A 97 -1.50 0.13 9.57
CA ARG A 97 -0.27 0.42 10.30
C ARG A 97 0.84 -0.59 10.01
N GLY A 98 0.51 -1.88 9.90
CA GLY A 98 1.46 -2.91 9.46
C GLY A 98 2.03 -2.60 8.08
N TRP A 99 1.16 -2.28 7.11
CA TRP A 99 1.60 -1.89 5.76
C TRP A 99 2.41 -0.59 5.74
N ALA A 100 2.05 0.40 6.57
CA ALA A 100 2.82 1.64 6.69
C ALA A 100 4.26 1.40 7.18
N ILE A 101 4.49 0.35 7.98
CA ILE A 101 5.83 -0.09 8.37
C ILE A 101 6.53 -0.77 7.19
N LEU A 102 5.88 -1.73 6.52
CA LEU A 102 6.49 -2.49 5.42
C LEU A 102 6.76 -1.67 4.16
N ASN A 103 6.08 -0.54 3.98
CA ASN A 103 6.36 0.42 2.91
C ASN A 103 7.63 1.27 3.16
N GLN A 104 8.21 1.20 4.36
CA GLN A 104 9.48 1.86 4.68
C GLN A 104 10.67 1.00 4.21
N PRO A 105 11.90 1.56 4.15
CA PRO A 105 13.08 0.78 3.84
C PRO A 105 13.25 -0.43 4.78
N LEU A 106 13.57 -1.58 4.19
CA LEU A 106 13.70 -2.89 4.85
C LEU A 106 14.41 -2.79 6.19
N SER A 107 13.82 -3.39 7.23
CA SER A 107 14.40 -3.44 8.56
C SER A 107 13.80 -4.59 9.35
N LEU A 108 14.55 -5.69 9.47
CA LEU A 108 14.08 -6.93 10.13
C LEU A 108 13.38 -6.70 11.47
N ARG A 109 13.90 -5.76 12.29
CA ARG A 109 13.29 -5.39 13.57
C ARG A 109 11.92 -4.73 13.41
N ARG A 110 11.78 -3.76 12.49
CA ARG A 110 10.52 -3.05 12.27
C ARG A 110 9.52 -3.94 11.55
N ASP A 111 9.98 -4.71 10.57
CA ASP A 111 9.15 -5.61 9.78
C ASP A 111 8.53 -6.70 10.68
N ARG A 112 9.24 -7.14 11.72
CA ARG A 112 8.66 -8.01 12.75
C ARG A 112 7.48 -7.35 13.49
N ALA A 113 7.60 -6.07 13.85
CA ALA A 113 6.49 -5.35 14.47
C ALA A 113 5.28 -5.20 13.52
N ALA A 114 5.51 -5.15 12.21
CA ALA A 114 4.42 -5.20 11.23
C ALA A 114 3.68 -6.55 11.26
N CYS A 115 4.41 -7.66 11.35
CA CYS A 115 3.83 -8.99 11.53
C CYS A 115 2.92 -9.04 12.77
N ASP A 116 3.39 -8.53 13.91
CA ASP A 116 2.62 -8.53 15.15
C ASP A 116 1.32 -7.69 15.04
N LEU A 117 1.32 -6.64 14.21
CA LEU A 117 0.13 -5.84 13.90
C LEU A 117 -0.87 -6.59 13.01
N PHE A 118 -0.40 -7.31 12.00
CA PHE A 118 -1.27 -8.16 11.17
C PHE A 118 -1.90 -9.28 12.00
N ASP A 119 -1.13 -9.93 12.87
CA ASP A 119 -1.66 -10.92 13.80
C ASP A 119 -2.71 -10.32 14.75
N ALA A 120 -2.51 -9.07 15.19
CA ALA A 120 -3.50 -8.37 16.00
C ALA A 120 -4.78 -8.06 15.22
N ALA A 121 -4.66 -7.63 13.96
CA ALA A 121 -5.80 -7.41 13.09
C ALA A 121 -6.61 -8.70 12.88
N LEU A 122 -5.94 -9.82 12.62
CA LEU A 122 -6.57 -11.13 12.41
C LEU A 122 -7.21 -11.73 13.67
N ARG A 123 -6.76 -11.31 14.87
CA ARG A 123 -7.47 -11.64 16.12
C ARG A 123 -8.79 -10.89 16.28
N LEU A 124 -8.92 -9.71 15.68
CA LEU A 124 -10.15 -8.91 15.71
C LEU A 124 -11.10 -9.29 14.57
N ASP A 125 -10.56 -9.56 13.39
CA ASP A 125 -11.28 -9.99 12.20
C ASP A 125 -10.39 -10.96 11.40
N ASP A 126 -10.66 -12.25 11.55
CA ASP A 126 -9.92 -13.33 10.91
C ASP A 126 -10.03 -13.32 9.37
N ARG A 127 -11.02 -12.59 8.83
CA ARG A 127 -11.27 -12.43 7.39
C ARG A 127 -10.73 -11.12 6.84
N ASN A 128 -9.92 -10.38 7.60
CA ASN A 128 -9.33 -9.14 7.14
C ASN A 128 -8.31 -9.40 6.02
N VAL A 129 -8.71 -9.12 4.77
CA VAL A 129 -7.89 -9.39 3.58
C VAL A 129 -6.56 -8.66 3.61
N GLU A 130 -6.52 -7.39 4.04
CA GLU A 130 -5.28 -6.61 4.08
C GLU A 130 -4.27 -7.19 5.07
N ALA A 131 -4.74 -7.70 6.21
CA ALA A 131 -3.89 -8.35 7.20
C ALA A 131 -3.40 -9.73 6.72
N LEU A 132 -4.26 -10.54 6.09
CA LEU A 132 -3.86 -11.83 5.49
C LEU A 132 -2.77 -11.63 4.42
N VAL A 133 -2.95 -10.65 3.53
CA VAL A 133 -1.96 -10.33 2.49
C VAL A 133 -0.66 -9.80 3.13
N GLY A 134 -0.76 -8.96 4.16
CA GLY A 134 0.40 -8.44 4.89
C GLY A 134 1.22 -9.53 5.58
N LEU A 135 0.55 -10.48 6.23
CA LEU A 135 1.17 -11.64 6.88
C LEU A 135 1.89 -12.51 5.84
N ALA A 136 1.22 -12.81 4.72
CA ALA A 136 1.82 -13.56 3.62
C ALA A 136 3.05 -12.86 3.01
N PHE A 137 2.99 -11.54 2.85
CA PHE A 137 4.10 -10.75 2.31
C PHE A 137 5.30 -10.70 3.27
N TYR A 138 5.07 -10.56 4.58
CA TYR A 138 6.13 -10.60 5.58
C TYR A 138 6.88 -11.95 5.55
N HIS A 139 6.14 -13.05 5.68
CA HIS A 139 6.73 -14.39 5.70
C HIS A 139 7.38 -14.77 4.36
N GLY A 140 6.80 -14.33 3.23
CA GLY A 140 7.41 -14.48 1.91
C GLY A 140 8.75 -13.74 1.76
N ASN A 141 8.87 -12.55 2.36
CA ASN A 141 10.13 -11.79 2.33
C ASN A 141 11.21 -12.41 3.22
N GLU A 142 10.86 -12.97 4.39
CA GLU A 142 11.80 -13.68 5.26
C GLU A 142 12.49 -14.86 4.54
N LEU A 143 11.81 -15.50 3.60
CA LEU A 143 12.39 -16.54 2.74
C LEU A 143 13.46 -16.01 1.77
N ARG A 144 13.33 -14.75 1.34
CA ARG A 144 14.22 -14.10 0.36
C ARG A 144 15.43 -13.45 1.01
N THR A 145 15.28 -12.95 2.25
CA THR A 145 16.36 -12.26 2.99
C THR A 145 17.30 -13.21 3.72
N PHE A 146 17.07 -14.54 3.66
CA PHE A 146 17.76 -15.56 4.46
C PHE A 146 17.75 -15.29 5.97
N ALA A 147 16.80 -14.47 6.44
CA ALA A 147 16.69 -14.09 7.84
C ALA A 147 16.07 -15.21 8.71
N SER A 148 15.30 -16.11 8.10
CA SER A 148 14.62 -17.18 8.83
C SER A 148 15.46 -18.45 8.98
N THR A 149 15.47 -18.99 10.20
CA THR A 149 16.02 -20.31 10.53
C THR A 149 15.03 -21.46 10.29
N ASN A 150 13.76 -21.16 9.96
CA ASN A 150 12.72 -22.16 9.73
C ASN A 150 11.91 -21.82 8.46
N ARG A 151 12.50 -22.08 7.29
CA ARG A 151 11.94 -21.74 5.98
C ARG A 151 10.61 -22.44 5.70
N ASP A 152 10.48 -23.71 6.06
CA ASP A 152 9.26 -24.48 5.80
C ASP A 152 8.06 -23.89 6.52
N GLU A 153 8.24 -23.45 7.76
CA GLU A 153 7.18 -22.79 8.52
C GLU A 153 6.81 -21.43 7.92
N GLN A 154 7.79 -20.62 7.49
CA GLN A 154 7.50 -19.34 6.83
C GLN A 154 6.71 -19.56 5.54
N LEU A 155 7.10 -20.55 4.73
CA LEU A 155 6.40 -20.87 3.49
C LEU A 155 4.97 -21.32 3.77
N ARG A 156 4.77 -22.21 4.74
CA ARG A 156 3.45 -22.71 5.13
C ARG A 156 2.52 -21.58 5.57
N ILE A 157 3.00 -20.66 6.42
CA ILE A 157 2.20 -19.52 6.88
C ILE A 157 1.86 -18.62 5.69
N ALA A 158 2.84 -18.31 4.84
CA ALA A 158 2.64 -17.44 3.68
C ALA A 158 1.62 -18.03 2.69
N GLU A 159 1.73 -19.31 2.36
CA GLU A 159 0.80 -20.02 1.46
C GLU A 159 -0.61 -20.10 2.02
N THR A 160 -0.74 -20.35 3.33
CA THR A 160 -2.05 -20.43 4.00
C THR A 160 -2.75 -19.08 3.95
N ALA A 161 -2.08 -18.02 4.41
CA ALA A 161 -2.65 -16.68 4.48
C ALA A 161 -3.00 -16.13 3.09
N ILE A 162 -2.15 -16.35 2.08
CA ILE A 162 -2.42 -15.84 0.72
C ILE A 162 -3.57 -16.58 0.04
N THR A 163 -3.70 -17.88 0.28
CA THR A 163 -4.80 -18.70 -0.25
C THR A 163 -6.13 -18.22 0.33
N GLU A 164 -6.16 -17.94 1.63
CA GLU A 164 -7.35 -17.41 2.29
C GLU A 164 -7.71 -16.01 1.77
N ALA A 165 -6.73 -15.11 1.66
CA ALA A 165 -6.92 -13.78 1.10
C ALA A 165 -7.52 -13.83 -0.32
N LEU A 166 -7.00 -14.69 -1.19
CA LEU A 166 -7.49 -14.86 -2.56
C LEU A 166 -8.87 -15.54 -2.62
N THR A 167 -9.22 -16.35 -1.64
CA THR A 167 -10.57 -16.92 -1.52
C THR A 167 -11.59 -15.84 -1.16
N LEU A 168 -11.23 -14.94 -0.24
CA LEU A 168 -12.08 -13.84 0.21
C LEU A 168 -12.18 -12.71 -0.83
N ALA A 169 -11.08 -12.40 -1.51
CA ALA A 169 -10.99 -11.34 -2.51
C ALA A 169 -10.20 -11.79 -3.76
N PRO A 170 -10.83 -12.58 -4.67
CA PRO A 170 -10.16 -13.12 -5.86
C PRO A 170 -9.58 -12.08 -6.81
N GLY A 171 -10.08 -10.84 -6.77
CA GLY A 171 -9.62 -9.72 -7.59
C GLY A 171 -8.56 -8.83 -6.93
N ASN A 172 -8.08 -9.14 -5.73
CA ASN A 172 -7.12 -8.30 -5.03
C ASN A 172 -5.74 -8.35 -5.73
N ALA A 173 -5.33 -7.22 -6.32
CA ALA A 173 -4.09 -7.14 -7.09
C ALA A 173 -2.84 -7.38 -6.24
N LEU A 174 -2.82 -6.88 -4.99
CA LEU A 174 -1.69 -7.08 -4.08
C LEU A 174 -1.58 -8.55 -3.67
N ALA A 175 -2.71 -9.22 -3.42
CA ALA A 175 -2.73 -10.65 -3.12
C ALA A 175 -2.12 -11.49 -4.26
N HIS A 176 -2.46 -11.19 -5.53
CA HIS A 176 -1.83 -11.85 -6.68
C HIS A 176 -0.34 -11.59 -6.78
N PHE A 177 0.10 -10.35 -6.55
CA PHE A 177 1.52 -10.00 -6.52
C PHE A 177 2.28 -10.78 -5.44
N VAL A 178 1.74 -10.84 -4.22
CA VAL A 178 2.34 -11.57 -3.10
C VAL A 178 2.39 -13.07 -3.40
N HIS A 179 1.31 -13.63 -3.94
CA HIS A 179 1.24 -15.04 -4.32
C HIS A 179 2.30 -15.41 -5.36
N ALA A 180 2.47 -14.59 -6.41
CA ALA A 180 3.51 -14.79 -7.42
C ALA A 180 4.93 -14.79 -6.81
N ASN A 181 5.20 -13.90 -5.86
CA ASN A 181 6.48 -13.89 -5.15
C ASN A 181 6.71 -15.15 -4.31
N ILE A 182 5.69 -15.63 -3.61
CA ILE A 182 5.77 -16.87 -2.82
C ILE A 182 6.08 -18.07 -3.74
N LEU A 183 5.37 -18.19 -4.86
CA LEU A 183 5.59 -19.25 -5.85
C LEU A 183 7.01 -19.20 -6.46
N HIS A 184 7.53 -18.00 -6.72
CA HIS A 184 8.89 -17.84 -7.24
C HIS A 184 9.93 -18.36 -6.24
N VAL A 185 9.80 -18.00 -4.96
CA VAL A 185 10.75 -18.39 -3.92
C VAL A 185 10.61 -19.87 -3.55
N SER A 186 9.40 -20.45 -3.59
CA SER A 186 9.18 -21.88 -3.33
C SER A 186 9.62 -22.76 -4.50
N GLY A 187 9.45 -22.30 -5.75
CA GLY A 187 9.96 -22.97 -6.94
C GLY A 187 11.50 -23.02 -6.99
N ALA A 188 12.17 -21.93 -6.59
CA ALA A 188 13.62 -21.88 -6.49
C ALA A 188 14.21 -22.78 -5.39
N ALA A 189 13.41 -23.19 -4.39
CA ALA A 189 13.84 -24.09 -3.32
C ALA A 189 13.69 -25.59 -3.68
N ARG A 190 13.01 -25.92 -4.80
CA ARG A 190 12.73 -27.30 -5.24
C ARG A 190 13.60 -27.77 -6.42
N ALA A 191 14.52 -26.94 -6.90
CA ALA A 191 15.48 -27.25 -7.97
C ALA A 191 16.89 -27.43 -7.39
#